data_AF-A0A382BQT0-F1
#
_entry.id   AF-A0A382BQT0-F1
#
_cell.length_a   1.000
_cell.length_b   1.000
_cell.length_c   1.000
_cell.angle_alpha   90.00
_cell.angle_beta   90.00
_cell.angle_gamma   90.00
#
_symmetry.space_group_name_H-M   'P 1'
#
loop_
_entity.id
_entity.type
_entity.pdbx_description
1 polymer ?
#
loop_
_entity_poly.entity_id
_entity_poly.type
_entity_poly.pdbx_seq_one_letter_code
_entity_poly.pdbx_strand_id
1 'polypeptide(L)'
;MLLEFISENKNNPFEWIYNGGSETLESYGIDLSEHIDNDMDLKIDIKIKKKFIQLLPSSHLNFFNQLVLNYTYDDYFFVHAGINPTIPIEMQEKETMIWTREEDFFKPTMKYNKIIVHGHTPQEKIEKFPCRINIDTGSFYSGKLSCLVIKNEQLSFLDTL
;
A
#
# COMPACT_ATOMS: atom_id res chain seq x y z
N MET A 1 2.78 6.11 7.48
CA MET A 1 3.51 5.67 6.25
C MET A 1 4.55 6.70 5.79
N LEU A 2 5.48 6.37 4.88
CA LEU A 2 6.72 7.13 4.54
C LEU A 2 6.63 8.67 4.61
N LEU A 3 5.60 9.30 4.04
CA LEU A 3 5.45 10.76 4.09
C LEU A 3 5.27 11.29 5.52
N GLU A 4 4.57 10.56 6.38
CA GLU A 4 4.44 10.87 7.81
C GLU A 4 5.77 10.70 8.54
N PHE A 5 6.56 9.68 8.19
CA PHE A 5 7.90 9.47 8.75
C PHE A 5 8.81 10.67 8.49
N ILE A 6 8.78 11.22 7.28
CA ILE A 6 9.57 12.42 6.93
C ILE A 6 8.92 13.74 7.37
N SER A 7 7.61 13.77 7.63
CA SER A 7 6.89 14.98 8.10
C SER A 7 7.27 15.38 9.52
N GLU A 8 7.18 16.65 9.90
CA GLU A 8 7.50 17.13 11.26
C GLU A 8 6.62 16.54 12.38
N ASN A 9 5.58 15.79 12.04
CA ASN A 9 4.70 15.14 12.99
C ASN A 9 5.43 14.03 13.77
N LYS A 10 5.21 14.01 15.09
CA LYS A 10 5.76 13.02 16.03
C LYS A 10 4.99 11.70 15.96
N ASN A 11 4.80 11.14 14.77
CA ASN A 11 4.22 9.81 14.67
C ASN A 11 5.26 8.77 15.08
N ASN A 12 4.78 7.69 15.68
CA ASN A 12 5.61 6.57 16.05
C ASN A 12 6.18 5.92 14.77
N PRO A 13 7.51 5.96 14.54
CA PRO A 13 8.10 5.40 13.34
C PRO A 13 8.11 3.86 13.33
N PHE A 14 7.89 3.21 14.47
CA PHE A 14 7.94 1.76 14.60
C PHE A 14 7.00 1.05 13.61
N GLU A 15 5.75 1.50 13.49
CA GLU A 15 4.79 0.87 12.57
C GLU A 15 5.28 0.89 11.13
N TRP A 16 5.88 1.99 10.68
CA TRP A 16 6.42 2.05 9.32
C TRP A 16 7.67 1.18 9.17
N ILE A 17 8.58 1.20 10.14
CA ILE A 17 9.79 0.36 10.12
C ILE A 17 9.42 -1.13 10.03
N TYR A 18 8.49 -1.62 10.85
CA TYR A 18 8.04 -3.01 10.83
C TYR A 18 7.29 -3.42 9.56
N ASN A 19 6.80 -2.46 8.77
CA ASN A 19 6.08 -2.69 7.51
C ASN A 19 6.94 -2.31 6.29
N GLY A 20 8.21 -2.74 6.27
CA GLY A 20 9.13 -2.55 5.14
C GLY A 20 9.90 -1.22 5.16
N GLY A 21 9.78 -0.43 6.22
CA GLY A 21 10.50 0.83 6.37
C GLY A 21 12.01 0.63 6.54
N SER A 22 12.44 -0.45 7.20
CA SER A 22 13.85 -0.81 7.31
C SER A 22 14.51 -1.02 5.95
N GLU A 23 13.91 -1.88 5.13
CA GLU A 23 14.34 -2.23 3.79
C GLU A 23 14.28 -1.00 2.88
N THR A 24 13.28 -0.14 3.09
CA THR A 24 13.22 1.15 2.40
C THR A 24 14.43 2.00 2.76
N LEU A 25 14.75 2.21 4.03
CA LEU A 25 15.91 3.02 4.43
C LEU A 25 17.23 2.45 3.87
N GLU A 26 17.41 1.13 3.93
CA GLU A 26 18.58 0.44 3.37
C GLU A 26 18.69 0.64 1.86
N SER A 27 17.58 0.60 1.11
CA SER A 27 17.58 0.83 -0.34
C SER A 27 18.04 2.23 -0.75
N TYR A 28 17.99 3.21 0.17
CA TYR A 28 18.52 4.57 -0.02
C TYR A 28 19.92 4.75 0.58
N GLY A 29 20.56 3.69 1.07
CA GLY A 29 21.93 3.71 1.59
C GLY A 29 22.04 4.04 3.08
N ILE A 30 20.99 3.79 3.87
CA ILE A 30 21.04 3.93 5.33
C ILE A 30 21.21 2.55 5.95
N ASP A 31 22.37 2.32 6.54
CA ASP A 31 22.60 1.15 7.40
C ASP A 31 21.99 1.41 8.79
N LEU A 32 21.00 0.60 9.16
CA LEU A 32 20.35 0.69 10.47
C LEU A 32 21.18 0.07 11.59
N SER A 33 22.10 -0.86 11.28
CA SER A 33 22.95 -1.51 12.28
C SER A 33 23.92 -0.52 12.94
N GLU A 34 24.32 0.54 12.23
CA GLU A 34 25.12 1.65 12.77
C GLU A 34 24.34 2.56 13.75
N HIS A 35 23.03 2.33 13.89
CA HIS A 35 22.12 3.23 14.61
C HIS A 35 21.27 2.52 15.68
N ILE A 36 21.51 1.23 15.94
CA ILE A 36 20.94 0.48 17.07
C ILE A 36 21.83 0.74 18.30
N ASP A 37 21.30 1.40 19.32
CA ASP A 37 21.98 1.49 20.61
C ASP A 37 21.68 0.25 21.47
N ASN A 38 22.52 -0.03 22.46
CA ASN A 38 22.52 -1.29 23.24
C ASN A 38 21.20 -1.58 23.99
N ASP A 39 20.34 -0.57 24.17
CA ASP A 39 19.06 -0.71 24.87
C ASP A 39 17.90 -1.14 23.95
N MET A 40 18.15 -1.41 22.66
CA MET A 40 17.10 -1.55 21.60
C MET A 40 16.11 -0.38 21.57
N ASP A 41 16.43 0.72 22.25
CA ASP A 41 15.65 1.92 22.25
C ASP A 41 15.95 2.61 20.92
N LEU A 42 15.15 2.29 19.93
CA LEU A 42 15.03 3.01 18.67
C LEU A 42 14.54 4.42 19.01
N LYS A 43 15.40 5.23 19.63
CA LYS A 43 15.47 6.67 19.40
C LYS A 43 15.84 6.77 17.93
N ILE A 44 14.85 6.51 17.07
CA ILE A 44 14.84 6.70 15.63
C ILE A 44 15.03 8.19 15.45
N ASP A 45 16.32 8.50 15.54
CA ASP A 45 16.85 9.79 15.88
C ASP A 45 16.45 10.70 14.73
N ILE A 46 16.18 11.96 15.06
CA ILE A 46 16.13 13.05 14.10
C ILE A 46 17.28 12.91 13.07
N LYS A 47 18.42 12.31 13.44
CA LYS A 47 19.51 11.89 12.54
C LYS A 47 19.12 10.94 11.41
N ILE A 48 18.50 9.77 11.65
CA ILE A 48 18.13 8.81 10.58
C ILE A 48 17.19 9.51 9.60
N LYS A 49 16.18 10.18 10.14
CA LYS A 49 15.23 10.95 9.34
C LYS A 49 15.90 12.04 8.52
N LYS A 50 16.80 12.84 9.12
CA LYS A 50 17.57 13.87 8.41
C LYS A 50 18.45 13.28 7.32
N LYS A 51 19.15 12.17 7.60
CA LYS A 51 19.98 11.45 6.63
C LYS A 51 19.12 10.93 5.48
N PHE A 52 17.96 10.36 5.78
CA PHE A 52 17.01 9.91 4.75
C PHE A 52 16.51 11.05 3.88
N ILE A 53 16.12 12.18 4.47
CA ILE A 53 15.70 13.36 3.72
C ILE A 53 16.82 13.89 2.81
N GLN A 54 18.08 13.81 3.23
CA GLN A 54 19.23 14.19 2.40
C GLN A 54 19.50 13.22 1.25
N LEU A 55 19.24 11.93 1.45
CA LEU A 55 19.45 10.88 0.45
C LEU A 55 18.26 10.69 -0.50
N LEU A 56 17.06 11.12 -0.10
CA LEU A 56 15.83 11.01 -0.89
C LEU A 56 15.87 11.98 -2.08
N PRO A 57 15.95 11.49 -3.33
CA PRO A 57 15.94 12.36 -4.51
C PRO A 57 14.64 13.17 -4.58
N SER A 58 14.73 14.42 -4.99
CA SER A 58 13.54 15.29 -5.13
C SER A 58 12.51 14.72 -6.11
N SER A 59 12.95 13.96 -7.13
CA SER A 59 12.06 13.25 -8.05
C SER A 59 11.20 12.19 -7.35
N HIS A 60 11.78 11.45 -6.40
CA HIS A 60 11.06 10.43 -5.62
C HIS A 60 10.09 11.09 -4.65
N LEU A 61 10.53 12.14 -3.94
CA LEU A 61 9.64 12.90 -3.06
C LEU A 61 8.46 13.52 -3.85
N ASN A 62 8.73 14.07 -5.04
CA ASN A 62 7.67 14.59 -5.90
C ASN A 62 6.71 13.48 -6.35
N PHE A 63 7.22 12.31 -6.75
CA PHE A 63 6.40 11.15 -7.08
C PHE A 63 5.47 10.76 -5.91
N PHE A 64 6.01 10.61 -4.69
CA PHE A 64 5.21 10.24 -3.52
C PHE A 64 4.13 11.27 -3.18
N ASN A 65 4.41 12.57 -3.33
CA ASN A 65 3.42 13.63 -3.10
C ASN A 65 2.33 13.70 -4.17
N GLN A 66 2.54 13.09 -5.35
CA GLN A 66 1.58 13.07 -6.45
C GLN A 66 0.73 11.80 -6.51
N LEU A 67 0.95 10.84 -5.60
CA LEU A 67 0.14 9.62 -5.54
C LEU A 67 -1.33 9.95 -5.26
N VAL A 68 -2.21 9.37 -6.06
CA VAL A 68 -3.66 9.46 -5.87
C VAL A 68 -4.15 8.32 -4.97
N LEU A 69 -5.19 8.57 -4.18
CA LEU A 69 -5.77 7.55 -3.28
C LEU A 69 -6.51 6.44 -4.03
N ASN A 70 -7.09 6.80 -5.17
CA ASN A 70 -7.86 5.90 -6.01
C ASN A 70 -7.83 6.39 -7.46
N TYR A 71 -8.27 5.53 -8.36
CA TYR A 71 -8.44 5.84 -9.77
C TYR A 71 -9.67 5.13 -10.32
N THR A 72 -10.43 5.80 -11.18
CA THR A 72 -11.61 5.21 -11.84
C THR A 72 -11.36 5.09 -13.34
N TYR A 73 -11.68 3.93 -13.90
CA TYR A 73 -11.64 3.67 -15.33
C TYR A 73 -12.84 2.82 -15.70
N ASP A 74 -13.79 3.38 -16.46
CA ASP A 74 -15.07 2.74 -16.77
C ASP A 74 -15.75 2.17 -15.50
N ASP A 75 -16.02 0.86 -15.49
CA ASP A 75 -16.66 0.15 -14.38
C ASP A 75 -15.69 -0.20 -13.24
N TYR A 76 -14.39 0.06 -13.39
CA TYR A 76 -13.35 -0.30 -12.43
C TYR A 76 -13.02 0.85 -11.49
N PHE A 77 -12.84 0.51 -10.21
CA PHE A 77 -12.33 1.41 -9.19
C PHE A 77 -11.07 0.80 -8.56
N PHE A 78 -9.93 1.44 -8.77
CA PHE A 78 -8.65 1.02 -8.24
C PHE A 78 -8.39 1.72 -6.91
N VAL A 79 -8.11 0.95 -5.87
CA VAL A 79 -7.88 1.45 -4.51
C VAL A 79 -6.88 0.55 -3.78
N HIS A 80 -6.15 1.08 -2.80
CA HIS A 80 -5.11 0.31 -2.11
C HIS A 80 -5.70 -0.88 -1.34
N ALA A 81 -6.59 -0.64 -0.39
CA ALA A 81 -7.15 -1.68 0.49
C ALA A 81 -8.56 -2.11 0.12
N GLY A 82 -9.46 -1.16 -0.12
CA GLY A 82 -10.86 -1.47 -0.40
C GLY A 82 -11.80 -0.30 -0.13
N ILE A 83 -13.06 -0.61 0.12
CA ILE A 83 -14.13 0.36 0.39
C ILE A 83 -15.06 -0.12 1.49
N ASN A 84 -15.90 0.77 2.00
CA ASN A 84 -17.12 0.41 2.72
C ASN A 84 -18.25 0.17 1.70
N PRO A 85 -18.79 -1.06 1.58
CA PRO A 85 -19.79 -1.39 0.57
C PRO A 85 -21.17 -0.78 0.84
N THR A 86 -21.39 -0.20 2.02
CA THR A 86 -22.70 0.37 2.43
C THR A 86 -22.88 1.84 2.02
N ILE A 87 -21.82 2.50 1.53
CA ILE A 87 -21.84 3.91 1.17
C ILE A 87 -21.37 4.17 -0.27
N PRO A 88 -21.80 5.26 -0.91
CA PRO A 88 -21.34 5.65 -2.25
C PRO A 88 -19.82 5.84 -2.34
N ILE A 89 -19.28 5.76 -3.55
CA ILE A 89 -17.83 5.80 -3.79
C ILE A 89 -17.25 7.19 -3.46
N GLU A 90 -18.05 8.23 -3.64
CA GLU A 90 -17.72 9.63 -3.35
C GLU A 90 -17.69 9.93 -1.84
N MET A 91 -18.25 9.04 -1.02
CA MET A 91 -18.30 9.16 0.44
C MET A 91 -17.27 8.29 1.15
N GLN A 92 -16.39 7.60 0.40
CA GLN A 92 -15.37 6.74 0.99
C GLN A 92 -14.35 7.57 1.76
N GLU A 93 -14.07 7.16 2.99
CA GLU A 93 -13.05 7.79 3.79
C GLU A 93 -11.65 7.34 3.35
N LYS A 94 -10.69 8.26 3.43
CA LYS A 94 -9.28 7.96 3.13
C LYS A 94 -8.77 6.78 3.96
N GLU A 95 -9.13 6.72 5.23
CA GLU A 95 -8.69 5.66 6.14
C GLU A 95 -9.19 4.29 5.68
N THR A 96 -10.47 4.18 5.31
CA THR A 96 -11.04 2.96 4.74
C THR A 96 -10.30 2.54 3.47
N MET A 97 -10.06 3.48 2.56
CA MET A 97 -9.38 3.20 1.29
C MET A 97 -7.94 2.70 1.44
N ILE A 98 -7.26 3.11 2.51
CA ILE A 98 -5.87 2.71 2.77
C ILE A 98 -5.79 1.47 3.66
N TRP A 99 -6.74 1.24 4.57
CA TRP A 99 -6.52 0.28 5.65
C TRP A 99 -7.57 -0.82 5.81
N THR A 100 -8.72 -0.72 5.14
CA THR A 100 -9.84 -1.63 5.40
C THR A 100 -9.45 -3.11 5.30
N ARG A 101 -9.91 -3.87 6.30
CA ARG A 101 -9.91 -5.34 6.32
C ARG A 101 -11.29 -5.87 6.73
N GLU A 102 -12.31 -5.04 6.56
CA GLU A 102 -13.68 -5.30 7.02
C GLU A 102 -14.30 -6.47 6.28
N GLU A 103 -14.89 -7.41 7.02
CA GLU A 103 -15.44 -8.66 6.46
C GLU A 103 -16.47 -8.40 5.36
N ASP A 104 -17.30 -7.36 5.51
CA ASP A 104 -18.33 -7.00 4.54
C ASP A 104 -17.78 -6.70 3.14
N PHE A 105 -16.58 -6.12 3.05
CA PHE A 105 -15.90 -5.87 1.78
C PHE A 105 -15.36 -7.16 1.16
N PHE A 106 -14.85 -8.08 1.99
CA PHE A 106 -14.22 -9.32 1.51
C PHE A 106 -15.22 -10.42 1.10
N LYS A 107 -16.51 -10.28 1.43
CA LYS A 107 -17.57 -11.22 1.03
C LYS A 107 -17.60 -11.43 -0.49
N PRO A 108 -17.54 -12.69 -0.99
CA PRO A 108 -17.71 -12.99 -2.42
C PRO A 108 -19.03 -12.49 -3.02
N THR A 109 -20.05 -12.34 -2.17
CA THR A 109 -21.40 -11.87 -2.51
C THR A 109 -21.57 -10.36 -2.35
N MET A 110 -20.50 -9.63 -2.02
CA MET A 110 -20.52 -8.17 -1.91
C MET A 110 -21.07 -7.57 -3.21
N LYS A 111 -21.97 -6.60 -3.07
CA LYS A 111 -22.60 -5.89 -4.18
C LYS A 111 -22.15 -4.45 -4.16
N TYR A 112 -21.73 -3.97 -5.32
CA TYR A 112 -21.37 -2.57 -5.51
C TYR A 112 -21.62 -2.15 -6.95
N ASN A 113 -21.66 -0.84 -7.20
CA ASN A 113 -21.89 -0.27 -8.53
C ASN A 113 -20.65 -0.32 -9.44
N LYS A 114 -19.49 -0.70 -8.90
CA LYS A 114 -18.21 -0.83 -9.60
C LYS A 114 -17.50 -2.13 -9.24
N ILE A 115 -16.56 -2.52 -10.09
CA ILE A 115 -15.60 -3.60 -9.82
C ILE A 115 -14.42 -2.99 -9.07
N ILE A 116 -14.29 -3.35 -7.79
CA ILE A 116 -13.21 -2.84 -6.93
C ILE A 116 -11.95 -3.67 -7.15
N VAL A 117 -10.91 -3.05 -7.71
CA VAL A 117 -9.58 -3.65 -7.86
C VAL A 117 -8.69 -3.17 -6.72
N HIS A 118 -8.17 -4.09 -5.92
CA HIS A 118 -7.43 -3.75 -4.71
C HIS A 118 -6.26 -4.70 -4.41
N GLY A 119 -5.51 -4.35 -3.36
CA GLY A 119 -4.47 -5.19 -2.76
C GLY A 119 -4.53 -5.12 -1.23
N HIS A 120 -3.38 -4.88 -0.60
CA HIS A 120 -3.17 -4.63 0.85
C HIS A 120 -3.37 -5.83 1.78
N THR A 121 -4.30 -6.72 1.43
CA THR A 121 -4.53 -7.97 2.15
C THR A 121 -4.15 -9.13 1.22
N PRO A 122 -2.92 -9.66 1.36
CA PRO A 122 -2.42 -10.72 0.51
C PRO A 122 -3.30 -11.97 0.53
N GLN A 123 -3.41 -12.64 -0.61
CA GLN A 123 -4.04 -13.94 -0.77
C GLN A 123 -3.09 -14.90 -1.52
N GLU A 124 -3.27 -16.20 -1.37
CA GLU A 124 -2.43 -17.19 -2.09
C GLU A 124 -2.55 -17.04 -3.61
N LYS A 125 -3.74 -16.66 -4.09
CA LYS A 125 -4.07 -16.51 -5.50
C LYS A 125 -4.89 -15.24 -5.68
N ILE A 126 -4.91 -14.75 -6.91
CA ILE A 126 -5.80 -13.67 -7.32
C ILE A 126 -7.24 -14.08 -7.01
N GLU A 127 -7.96 -13.25 -6.27
CA GLU A 127 -9.39 -13.42 -6.04
C GLU A 127 -10.17 -12.63 -7.08
N LYS A 128 -11.10 -13.28 -7.77
CA LYS A 128 -12.00 -12.64 -8.73
C LYS A 128 -13.46 -12.96 -8.38
N PHE A 129 -14.14 -11.94 -7.88
CA PHE A 129 -15.58 -11.92 -7.61
C PHE A 129 -16.27 -10.88 -8.49
N PRO A 130 -17.61 -10.89 -8.62
CA PRO A 130 -18.33 -9.99 -9.53
C PRO A 130 -18.04 -8.50 -9.31
N CYS A 131 -17.90 -8.06 -8.05
CA CYS A 131 -17.65 -6.66 -7.69
C CYS A 131 -16.26 -6.44 -7.05
N ARG A 132 -15.39 -7.45 -7.01
CA ARG A 132 -14.09 -7.36 -6.30
C ARG A 132 -13.02 -8.20 -6.98
N ILE A 133 -11.88 -7.60 -7.23
CA ILE A 133 -10.68 -8.28 -7.72
C ILE A 133 -9.52 -7.93 -6.79
N ASN A 134 -8.95 -8.92 -6.11
CA ASN A 134 -7.73 -8.75 -5.32
C ASN A 134 -6.54 -9.28 -6.11
N ILE A 135 -5.57 -8.41 -6.40
CA ILE A 135 -4.34 -8.78 -7.12
C ILE A 135 -3.11 -8.87 -6.21
N ASP A 136 -3.27 -8.68 -4.90
CA ASP A 136 -2.17 -8.84 -3.95
C ASP A 136 -1.96 -10.31 -3.63
N THR A 137 -0.98 -10.91 -4.32
CA THR A 137 -0.51 -12.29 -4.07
C THR A 137 0.70 -12.35 -3.14
N GLY A 138 0.93 -11.29 -2.36
CA GLY A 138 1.95 -11.29 -1.32
C GLY A 138 3.37 -11.28 -1.86
N SER A 139 3.66 -10.46 -2.88
CA SER A 139 4.96 -10.52 -3.57
C SER A 139 6.16 -10.35 -2.63
N PHE A 140 5.98 -9.61 -1.52
CA PHE A 140 7.04 -9.37 -0.53
C PHE A 140 7.51 -10.65 0.20
N TYR A 141 6.66 -11.67 0.34
CA TYR A 141 7.03 -12.95 0.98
C TYR A 141 7.01 -14.13 0.01
N SER A 142 6.18 -14.09 -1.03
CA SER A 142 6.04 -15.18 -2.00
C SER A 142 6.97 -15.03 -3.21
N GLY A 143 7.47 -13.80 -3.48
CA GLY A 143 8.18 -13.47 -4.72
C GLY A 143 7.29 -13.42 -5.97
N LYS A 144 5.99 -13.72 -5.85
CA LYS A 144 5.03 -13.71 -6.96
C LYS A 144 4.37 -12.34 -7.08
N LEU A 145 4.65 -11.63 -8.17
CA LEU A 145 3.97 -10.38 -8.52
C LEU A 145 2.87 -10.66 -9.53
N SER A 146 1.63 -10.34 -9.17
CA SER A 146 0.44 -10.53 -10.02
C SER A 146 0.05 -9.26 -10.75
N CYS A 147 -0.55 -9.42 -11.93
CA CYS A 147 -1.02 -8.34 -12.80
C CYS A 147 -2.40 -8.68 -13.37
N LEU A 148 -3.31 -7.72 -13.31
CA LEU A 148 -4.59 -7.75 -14.03
C LEU A 148 -4.45 -6.99 -15.35
N VAL A 149 -4.86 -7.62 -16.44
CA VAL A 149 -4.93 -7.02 -17.78
C VAL A 149 -6.40 -6.85 -18.16
N ILE A 150 -6.80 -5.61 -18.44
CA ILE A 150 -8.14 -5.23 -18.86
C ILE A 150 -8.07 -4.76 -20.32
N LYS A 151 -8.75 -5.46 -21.23
CA LYS A 151 -8.75 -5.13 -22.66
C LYS A 151 -10.10 -5.46 -23.29
N ASN A 152 -10.79 -4.47 -23.86
CA ASN A 152 -12.09 -4.65 -24.53
C ASN A 152 -13.07 -5.48 -23.68
N GLU A 153 -13.24 -5.11 -22.40
CA GLU A 153 -14.07 -5.82 -21.42
C GLU A 153 -13.59 -7.24 -21.02
N GLN A 154 -12.50 -7.73 -21.62
CA GLN A 154 -11.89 -9.00 -21.24
C GLN A 154 -10.87 -8.81 -20.13
N LEU A 155 -10.90 -9.74 -19.17
CA LEU A 155 -9.96 -9.82 -18.07
C LEU A 155 -9.01 -11.00 -18.28
N SER A 156 -7.72 -10.76 -18.15
CA SER A 156 -6.70 -11.81 -18.06
C SER A 156 -5.71 -11.47 -16.95
N PHE A 157 -4.96 -12.48 -16.51
CA PHE A 157 -4.02 -12.36 -15.40
C PHE A 157 -2.65 -12.86 -15.82
N LEU A 158 -1.62 -12.18 -15.35
CA LEU A 158 -0.23 -12.54 -15.51
C LEU A 158 0.42 -12.56 -14.14
N ASP A 159 1.46 -13.37 -13.98
CA ASP A 159 2.33 -13.28 -12.83
C ASP A 159 3.76 -13.68 -13.18
N THR A 160 4.69 -13.41 -12.28
CA THR A 160 6.13 -13.61 -12.51
C THR A 160 6.61 -15.07 -12.42
N LEU A 161 5.73 -16.03 -12.08
CA LEU A 161 6.09 -17.45 -11.85
C LEU A 161 5.30 -18.43 -12.71
#